data_AF-C6AD64-F1
#
_entry.id   AF-C6AD64-F1
#
_cell.length_a   1.000
_cell.length_b   1.000
_cell.length_c   1.000
_cell.angle_alpha   90.00
_cell.angle_beta   90.00
_cell.angle_gamma   90.00
#
_symmetry.space_group_name_H-M   'P 1'
#
loop_
_entity.id
_entity.type
_entity.pdbx_description
1 polymer ?
#
loop_
_entity_poly.entity_id
_entity_poly.type
_entity_poly.pdbx_seq_one_letter_code
_entity_poly.pdbx_strand_id
1 'polypeptide(L)'
;MAETTFTFRVDDVLKNEFSKAAKACDRSGAQLLRDYMRDIVKEQKEKSARDLWFREQVQLGINSANAGDIMSSEEIEAEAKEWRLKIQSKLDRSTL
;
A
#
# COMPACT_ATOMS: atom_id res chain seq x y z
N MET A 1 3.30 14.04 -24.23
CA MET A 1 3.35 14.44 -22.79
C MET A 1 4.21 15.67 -22.70
N ALA A 2 3.77 16.72 -22.01
CA ALA A 2 4.58 17.92 -21.83
C ALA A 2 5.74 17.62 -20.88
N GLU A 3 6.98 17.83 -21.32
CA GLU A 3 8.15 17.75 -20.45
C GLU A 3 8.24 19.04 -19.63
N THR A 4 8.50 18.91 -18.33
CA THR A 4 8.68 20.04 -17.41
C THR A 4 10.01 19.87 -16.70
N THR A 5 10.76 20.97 -16.57
CA THR A 5 12.09 20.96 -15.94
C THR A 5 12.00 21.38 -14.49
N PHE A 6 12.61 20.60 -13.59
CA PHE A 6 12.76 20.93 -12.17
C PHE A 6 14.22 21.27 -11.88
N THR A 7 14.50 22.49 -11.38
CA THR A 7 15.85 22.95 -11.04
C THR A 7 15.97 23.12 -9.54
N PHE A 8 16.99 22.53 -8.93
CA PHE A 8 17.25 22.64 -7.50
C PHE A 8 18.75 22.78 -7.26
N ARG A 9 19.12 23.39 -6.12
CA ARG A 9 20.51 23.51 -5.70
C ARG A 9 20.86 22.34 -4.78
N VAL A 10 22.06 21.81 -4.95
CA VAL A 10 22.67 20.79 -4.10
C VAL A 10 24.11 21.18 -3.81
N ASP A 11 24.62 20.68 -2.69
CA ASP A 11 26.04 20.73 -2.41
C ASP A 11 26.85 19.98 -3.50
N ASP A 12 28.05 20.47 -3.81
CA ASP A 12 28.87 19.92 -4.88
C ASP A 12 29.42 18.53 -4.55
N VAL A 13 29.72 18.26 -3.27
CA VAL A 13 30.13 16.93 -2.81
C VAL A 13 28.98 15.95 -3.02
N LEU A 14 27.77 16.33 -2.59
CA LEU A 14 26.57 15.49 -2.77
C LEU A 14 26.28 15.21 -4.25
N LYS A 15 26.40 16.21 -5.13
CA LYS A 15 26.23 16.04 -6.58
C LYS A 15 27.22 14.99 -7.13
N ASN A 16 28.47 15.06 -6.71
CA ASN A 16 29.52 14.17 -7.18
C ASN A 16 29.33 12.74 -6.68
N GLU A 17 29.01 12.56 -5.40
CA GLU A 17 28.72 11.26 -4.81
C GLU A 17 27.49 10.61 -5.44
N PHE A 18 26.40 11.35 -5.58
CA PHE A 18 25.19 10.85 -6.21
C PHE A 18 25.41 10.45 -7.67
N SER A 19 26.19 11.24 -8.40
CA SER A 19 26.55 10.92 -9.79
C SER A 19 27.39 9.65 -9.91
N LYS A 20 28.32 9.42 -8.96
CA LYS A 20 29.11 8.18 -8.90
C LYS A 20 28.23 6.98 -8.57
N ALA A 21 27.35 7.10 -7.58
CA ALA A 21 26.41 6.05 -7.21
C ALA A 21 25.46 5.69 -8.37
N ALA A 22 24.91 6.70 -9.05
CA ALA A 22 24.04 6.46 -10.21
C ALA A 22 24.76 5.70 -11.33
N LYS A 23 26.01 6.09 -11.64
CA LYS A 23 26.85 5.40 -12.63
C LYS A 23 27.14 3.96 -12.23
N ALA A 24 27.38 3.67 -10.95
CA ALA A 24 27.60 2.31 -10.47
C ALA A 24 26.36 1.41 -10.66
N CYS A 25 25.18 2.01 -10.81
CA CYS A 25 23.94 1.32 -11.14
C CYS A 25 23.61 1.36 -12.64
N ASP A 26 24.49 1.86 -13.51
CA ASP A 26 24.23 2.11 -14.95
C ASP A 26 23.04 3.05 -15.22
N ARG A 27 22.81 4.02 -14.33
CA ARG A 27 21.70 4.98 -14.40
C ARG A 27 22.20 6.42 -14.34
N SER A 28 21.41 7.34 -14.89
CA SER A 28 21.64 8.78 -14.66
C SER A 28 20.98 9.24 -13.37
N GLY A 29 21.54 10.27 -12.73
CA GLY A 29 20.94 10.87 -11.53
C GLY A 29 19.50 11.35 -11.78
N ALA A 30 19.20 11.85 -12.98
CA ALA A 30 17.85 12.25 -13.36
C ALA A 30 16.87 11.06 -13.44
N GLN A 31 17.32 9.87 -13.83
CA GLN A 31 16.48 8.67 -13.81
C GLN A 31 16.14 8.26 -12.37
N LEU A 32 17.14 8.24 -11.48
CA LEU A 32 16.94 7.93 -10.06
C LEU A 32 15.99 8.92 -9.38
N LEU A 33 16.16 10.22 -9.64
CA LEU A 33 15.27 11.25 -9.10
C LEU A 33 13.83 11.08 -9.58
N ARG A 34 13.62 10.77 -10.87
CA ARG A 34 12.27 10.53 -11.39
C ARG A 34 11.61 9.30 -10.78
N ASP A 35 12.37 8.25 -10.50
CA ASP A 35 11.84 7.07 -9.84
C ASP A 35 11.49 7.37 -8.39
N TYR A 36 12.39 8.01 -7.66
CA TYR A 36 12.13 8.44 -6.29
C TYR A 36 10.90 9.36 -6.18
N MET A 37 10.73 10.29 -7.11
CA MET A 37 9.53 11.14 -7.20
C MET A 37 8.26 10.30 -7.42
N ARG A 38 8.32 9.27 -8.28
CA ARG A 38 7.18 8.36 -8.50
C ARG A 38 6.85 7.57 -7.25
N ASP A 39 7.86 7.08 -6.54
CA ASP A 39 7.69 6.30 -5.31
C ASP A 39 7.05 7.14 -4.21
N ILE A 40 7.50 8.37 -3.98
CA ILE A 40 6.88 9.29 -3.02
C ILE A 40 5.41 9.56 -3.39
N VAL A 41 5.12 9.86 -4.66
CA VAL A 41 3.74 10.14 -5.09
C VAL A 41 2.86 8.91 -4.90
N LYS A 42 3.38 7.72 -5.20
CA LYS A 42 2.67 6.45 -4.99
C LYS A 42 2.41 6.23 -3.50
N GLU A 43 3.43 6.30 -2.66
CA GLU A 43 3.32 6.11 -1.21
C GLU A 43 2.31 7.10 -0.60
N GLN A 44 2.36 8.37 -1.00
CA GLN A 44 1.45 9.39 -0.50
C GLN A 44 0.00 9.11 -0.94
N LYS A 45 -0.21 8.71 -2.19
CA LYS A 45 -1.55 8.34 -2.68
C LYS A 45 -2.08 7.10 -1.97
N GLU A 46 -1.24 6.09 -1.78
CA GLU A 46 -1.63 4.85 -1.09
C GLU A 46 -1.96 5.13 0.38
N LYS A 47 -1.17 5.94 1.09
CA LYS A 47 -1.48 6.38 2.46
C LYS A 47 -2.81 7.12 2.50
N SER A 48 -2.99 8.13 1.66
CA SER A 48 -4.24 8.92 1.65
C SER A 48 -5.46 8.09 1.25
N ALA A 49 -5.33 7.20 0.27
CA ALA A 49 -6.40 6.30 -0.15
C ALA A 49 -6.75 5.28 0.95
N ARG A 50 -5.74 4.69 1.58
CA ARG A 50 -5.92 3.77 2.70
C ARG A 50 -6.58 4.46 3.89
N ASP A 51 -6.16 5.69 4.22
CA ASP A 51 -6.73 6.45 5.33
C ASP A 51 -8.18 6.83 5.06
N LEU A 52 -8.51 7.22 3.83
CA LEU A 52 -9.90 7.51 3.43
C LEU A 52 -10.77 6.25 3.51
N TRP A 53 -10.32 5.17 2.88
CA TRP A 53 -11.01 3.88 2.94
C TRP A 53 -11.20 3.41 4.38
N PHE A 54 -10.17 3.52 5.22
CA PHE A 54 -10.24 3.10 6.62
C PHE A 54 -11.29 3.89 7.39
N ARG A 55 -11.35 5.21 7.20
CA ARG A 55 -12.38 6.06 7.84
C ARG A 55 -13.79 5.67 7.39
N GLU A 56 -13.99 5.36 6.11
CA GLU A 56 -15.28 4.90 5.60
C GLU A 56 -15.67 3.54 6.22
N GLN A 57 -14.75 2.58 6.29
CA GLN A 57 -15.02 1.28 6.91
C GLN A 57 -15.34 1.40 8.41
N VAL A 58 -14.62 2.26 9.14
CA VAL A 58 -14.90 2.53 10.55
C VAL A 58 -16.30 3.12 10.71
N GLN A 59 -16.68 4.09 9.87
CA GLN A 59 -18.01 4.70 9.96
C GLN A 59 -19.12 3.70 9.62
N LEU A 60 -18.90 2.80 8.65
CA LEU A 60 -19.84 1.71 8.35
C LEU A 60 -20.03 0.78 9.56
N GLY A 61 -18.95 0.39 10.23
CA GLY A 61 -19.00 -0.42 11.45
C GLY A 61 -19.75 0.27 12.60
N ILE A 62 -19.47 1.57 12.83
CA ILE A 62 -20.21 2.37 13.83
C ILE A 62 -21.70 2.43 13.50
N ASN A 63 -22.05 2.65 12.23
CA ASN A 63 -23.45 2.73 11.80
C ASN A 63 -24.18 1.38 11.95
N SER A 64 -23.53 0.26 11.59
CA SER A 64 -24.07 -1.10 11.77
C SER A 64 -24.30 -1.41 13.25
N ALA A 65 -23.31 -1.11 14.11
CA ALA A 65 -23.45 -1.28 15.55
C ALA A 65 -24.59 -0.41 16.13
N ASN A 66 -24.70 0.85 15.70
CA ASN A 66 -25.79 1.75 16.11
C ASN A 66 -27.16 1.28 15.61
N ALA A 67 -27.22 0.58 14.47
CA ALA A 67 -28.43 -0.03 13.95
C ALA A 67 -28.80 -1.36 14.66
N GLY A 68 -27.95 -1.82 15.59
CA GLY A 68 -28.13 -3.08 16.30
C GLY A 68 -27.72 -4.33 15.51
N ASP A 69 -27.03 -4.15 14.38
CA ASP A 69 -26.46 -5.22 13.56
C ASP A 69 -25.14 -5.69 14.19
N ILE A 70 -25.25 -6.27 15.38
CA ILE A 70 -24.15 -6.79 16.17
C ILE A 70 -24.32 -8.29 16.36
N MET A 71 -23.22 -9.02 16.25
CA MET A 71 -23.18 -10.46 16.51
C MET A 71 -22.33 -10.72 17.75
N SER A 72 -22.68 -11.75 18.53
CA SER A 72 -21.85 -12.18 19.64
C SER A 72 -20.53 -12.80 19.15
N SER A 73 -19.50 -12.76 20.00
CA SER A 73 -18.22 -13.37 19.66
C SER A 73 -18.36 -14.87 19.42
N GLU A 74 -19.25 -15.53 20.16
CA GLU A 74 -19.52 -16.95 20.06
C GLU A 74 -20.15 -17.32 18.71
N GLU A 75 -21.10 -16.53 18.22
CA GLU A 75 -21.73 -16.71 16.90
C GLU A 75 -20.71 -16.53 15.77
N ILE A 76 -19.88 -15.48 15.85
CA ILE A 76 -18.82 -15.21 14.85
C ILE A 76 -17.83 -16.37 14.78
N GLU A 77 -17.38 -16.91 15.92
CA GLU A 77 -16.41 -18.01 15.91
C GLU A 77 -17.01 -19.33 15.41
N ALA A 78 -18.30 -19.58 15.66
CA ALA A 78 -18.99 -20.74 15.12
C ALA A 78 -19.01 -20.69 13.58
N GLU A 79 -19.42 -19.56 12.99
CA GLU A 79 -19.46 -19.39 11.54
C GLU A 79 -18.04 -19.43 10.93
N ALA A 80 -17.07 -18.75 11.55
CA ALA A 80 -15.69 -18.76 11.09
C ALA A 80 -15.08 -20.17 11.12
N LYS A 81 -15.43 -21.01 12.10
CA LYS A 81 -15.01 -22.42 12.16
C LYS A 81 -15.57 -23.21 10.97
N GLU A 82 -16.84 -23.06 10.64
CA GLU A 82 -17.45 -23.72 9.48
C GLU A 82 -16.78 -23.27 8.18
N TRP A 83 -16.53 -21.97 8.04
CA TRP A 83 -15.84 -21.41 6.88
C TRP A 83 -14.42 -21.97 6.71
N ARG A 84 -13.63 -22.04 7.81
CA ARG A 84 -12.28 -22.61 7.81
C ARG A 84 -12.29 -24.09 7.38
N LEU A 85 -13.23 -24.90 7.90
CA LEU A 85 -13.39 -26.30 7.49
C LEU A 85 -13.71 -26.44 6.00
N LYS A 86 -14.56 -25.56 5.47
CA LYS A 86 -14.91 -25.53 4.05
C LYS A 86 -13.73 -25.15 3.16
N ILE A 87 -12.89 -24.21 3.60
CA ILE A 87 -11.67 -23.86 2.87
C ILE A 87 -10.67 -25.01 2.91
N GLN A 88 -10.48 -25.63 4.08
CA GLN A 88 -9.56 -26.76 4.24
C GLN A 88 -9.93 -27.94 3.35
N SER A 89 -11.20 -28.35 3.35
CA SER A 89 -11.68 -29.44 2.48
C SER A 89 -11.54 -29.15 0.99
N LYS A 90 -11.60 -27.89 0.56
CA LYS A 90 -11.33 -27.48 -0.83
C LYS A 90 -9.86 -27.57 -1.20
N LEU A 91 -8.97 -27.16 -0.29
CA LEU A 91 -7.52 -27.26 -0.48
C LEU A 91 -7.12 -28.73 -0.58
N ASP A 92 -7.57 -29.57 0.35
CA ASP A 92 -7.25 -31.01 0.37
C ASP A 92 -7.73 -31.73 -0.90
N ARG A 93 -8.88 -31.34 -1.44
CA ARG A 93 -9.43 -31.87 -2.71
C ARG A 93 -8.67 -31.37 -3.95
N SER A 94 -8.02 -30.21 -3.87
CA SER A 94 -7.23 -29.64 -4.98
C SER A 94 -5.81 -30.22 -5.06
N THR A 95 -5.35 -30.88 -4.00
CA THR A 95 -4.02 -31.52 -3.90
C THR A 95 -4.01 -33.03 -4.18
N LEU A 96 -5.16 -33.61 -4.50
CA LEU A 96 -5.35 -35.00 -4.99
C LEU A 96 -5.59 -35.00 -6.49
#